data_AF-A0A2Z3I041-F1
#
_entry.id   AF-A0A2Z3I041-F1
#
_cell.length_a   1.000
_cell.length_b   1.000
_cell.length_c   1.000
_cell.angle_alpha   90.00
_cell.angle_beta   90.00
_cell.angle_gamma   90.00
#
_symmetry.space_group_name_H-M   'P 1'
#
loop_
_entity.id
_entity.type
_entity.pdbx_description
1 polymer ?
#
loop_
_entity_poly.entity_id
_entity_poly.type
_entity_poly.pdbx_seq_one_letter_code
_entity_poly.pdbx_strand_id
1 'polypeptide(L)'
;MLATTVVQAAGAEKGCMLKQQQIQKEIDYAKNYGNSYKQKGLETALANVKEHCTEASLKQEINEKIAEKQQKVNERESELKEAQANGDAKKIAKKQKKLLSAQQELDEAKKELSTYF
;
A
#
# COMPACT_ATOMS: atom_id res chain seq x y z
N MET A 1 27.92 19.32 -33.99
CA MET A 1 27.19 19.55 -32.73
C MET A 1 26.19 18.42 -32.57
N LEU A 2 26.49 17.45 -31.71
CA LEU A 2 25.57 16.33 -31.43
C LEU A 2 24.59 16.82 -30.36
N ALA A 3 23.38 17.19 -30.77
CA ALA A 3 22.29 17.52 -29.86
C ALA A 3 21.72 16.20 -29.32
N THR A 4 22.16 15.80 -28.13
CA THR A 4 21.59 14.68 -27.40
C THR A 4 20.21 15.11 -26.91
N THR A 5 19.17 14.67 -27.60
CA THR A 5 17.79 14.80 -27.14
C THR A 5 17.62 13.93 -25.90
N VAL A 6 17.50 14.54 -24.74
CA VAL A 6 17.08 13.85 -23.52
C VAL A 6 15.61 13.47 -23.72
N VAL A 7 15.32 12.17 -23.77
CA VAL A 7 13.95 11.67 -23.78
C VAL A 7 13.31 12.07 -22.45
N GLN A 8 12.44 13.08 -22.49
CA GLN A 8 11.63 13.48 -21.36
C GLN A 8 10.56 12.40 -21.16
N ALA A 9 10.77 11.49 -20.21
CA ALA A 9 9.77 10.52 -19.79
C ALA A 9 8.68 11.22 -18.96
N ALA A 10 7.80 11.99 -19.62
CA ALA A 10 6.70 12.73 -18.97
C ALA A 10 5.58 11.83 -18.37
N GLY A 11 5.82 10.52 -18.27
CA GLY A 11 4.98 9.56 -17.55
C GLY A 11 5.67 8.90 -16.36
N ALA A 12 6.96 9.16 -16.11
CA ALA A 12 7.80 8.42 -15.18
C ALA A 12 7.98 9.09 -13.80
N GLU A 13 7.11 10.03 -13.41
CA GLU A 13 7.16 10.67 -12.08
C GLU A 13 5.76 10.83 -11.43
N LYS A 14 4.72 10.22 -12.01
CA LYS A 14 3.34 10.42 -11.51
C LYS A 14 3.10 9.71 -10.18
N GLY A 15 3.56 8.48 -10.01
CA GLY A 15 3.32 7.69 -8.80
C GLY A 15 4.06 8.26 -7.60
N CYS A 16 5.36 8.55 -7.75
CA CYS A 16 6.16 9.15 -6.69
C CYS A 16 5.65 10.55 -6.31
N MET A 17 5.30 11.40 -7.28
CA MET A 17 4.71 12.71 -7.00
C MET A 17 3.37 12.59 -6.26
N LEU A 18 2.49 11.68 -6.67
CA LEU A 18 1.22 11.43 -5.97
C LEU A 18 1.45 10.93 -4.54
N LYS A 19 2.42 10.02 -4.32
CA LYS A 19 2.79 9.53 -2.98
C LYS A 19 3.26 10.69 -2.10
N GLN A 20 4.08 11.61 -2.62
CA GLN A 20 4.49 12.83 -1.91
C GLN A 20 3.29 13.72 -1.55
N GLN A 21 2.37 13.96 -2.48
CA GLN A 21 1.18 14.76 -2.25
C GLN A 21 0.25 14.16 -1.19
N GLN A 22 0.09 12.83 -1.18
CA GLN A 22 -0.69 12.14 -0.16
C GLN A 22 -0.06 12.28 1.23
N ILE A 23 1.26 12.09 1.34
CA ILE A 23 1.97 12.28 2.62
C ILE A 23 1.85 13.73 3.08
N GLN A 24 1.94 14.71 2.18
CA GLN A 24 1.75 16.13 2.52
C GLN A 24 0.35 16.40 3.09
N LYS A 25 -0.70 15.84 2.49
CA LYS A 25 -2.08 15.95 3.02
C LYS A 25 -2.20 15.34 4.42
N GLU A 26 -1.55 14.20 4.66
CA GLU A 26 -1.52 13.57 5.99
C GLU A 26 -0.75 14.40 7.01
N ILE A 27 0.32 15.10 6.61
CA ILE A 27 1.06 16.06 7.45
C ILE A 27 0.15 17.22 7.83
N ASP A 28 -0.55 17.80 6.86
CA ASP A 28 -1.47 18.92 7.09
C ASP A 28 -2.61 18.50 8.03
N TYR A 29 -3.15 17.29 7.85
CA TYR A 29 -4.11 16.70 8.76
C TYR A 29 -3.51 16.53 10.17
N ALA A 30 -2.37 15.87 10.30
CA ALA A 30 -1.73 15.66 11.61
C ALA A 30 -1.46 16.99 12.35
N LYS A 31 -1.03 18.01 11.61
CA LYS A 31 -0.82 19.38 12.12
C LYS A 31 -2.13 20.01 12.60
N ASN A 32 -3.20 19.95 11.80
CA ASN A 32 -4.50 20.52 12.15
C ASN A 32 -5.11 19.90 13.42
N TYR A 33 -4.85 18.61 13.66
CA TYR A 33 -5.32 17.90 14.85
C TYR A 33 -4.30 17.87 16.00
N GLY A 34 -3.19 18.62 15.90
CA GLY A 34 -2.18 18.70 16.97
C GLY A 34 -1.40 17.40 17.22
N ASN A 35 -1.41 16.45 16.28
CA ASN A 35 -0.71 15.18 16.41
C ASN A 35 0.75 15.31 15.96
N SER A 36 1.55 15.94 16.83
CA SER A 36 2.96 16.25 16.56
C SER A 36 3.85 15.02 16.34
N TYR A 37 3.52 13.88 16.98
CA TYR A 37 4.27 12.64 16.77
C TYR A 37 4.02 12.07 15.37
N LYS A 38 2.74 11.96 14.95
CA LYS A 38 2.38 11.53 13.59
C LYS A 38 2.99 12.46 12.55
N GLN A 39 2.91 13.78 12.77
CA GLN A 39 3.49 14.79 11.89
C GLN A 39 4.99 14.52 11.65
N LYS A 40 5.81 14.39 12.69
CA LYS A 40 7.25 14.15 12.56
C LYS A 40 7.57 12.86 11.79
N GLY A 41 6.81 11.80 12.04
CA GLY A 41 6.95 10.54 11.30
C GLY A 41 6.65 10.72 9.80
N LEU A 42 5.59 11.44 9.48
CA LEU A 42 5.21 11.73 8.09
C LEU A 42 6.20 12.68 7.38
N GLU A 43 6.74 13.68 8.07
CA GLU A 43 7.79 14.55 7.53
C GLU A 43 9.04 13.74 7.16
N THR A 44 9.42 12.79 8.03
CA THR A 44 10.51 11.85 7.76
C THR A 44 10.18 10.95 6.55
N ALA A 45 8.96 10.43 6.47
CA ALA A 45 8.52 9.64 5.32
C ALA A 45 8.55 10.45 4.01
N LEU A 46 8.11 11.71 4.05
CA LEU A 46 8.13 12.61 2.90
C LEU A 46 9.56 12.86 2.41
N ALA A 47 10.51 13.09 3.33
CA ALA A 47 11.92 13.26 2.99
C ALA A 47 12.48 12.00 2.30
N ASN A 48 12.21 10.81 2.85
CA ASN A 48 12.64 9.55 2.23
C ASN A 48 12.04 9.35 0.83
N VAL A 49 10.76 9.68 0.62
CA VAL A 49 10.13 9.59 -0.70
C VAL A 49 10.74 10.59 -1.68
N LYS A 50 11.07 11.81 -1.24
CA LYS A 50 11.74 12.80 -2.09
C LYS A 50 13.15 12.36 -2.51
N GLU A 51 13.85 11.65 -1.63
CA GLU A 51 15.25 11.25 -1.86
C GLU A 51 15.39 9.92 -2.62
N HIS A 52 14.49 8.97 -2.38
CA HIS A 52 14.68 7.57 -2.80
C HIS A 52 13.55 7.00 -3.66
N CYS A 53 12.42 7.70 -3.82
CA CYS A 53 11.32 7.16 -4.63
C CYS A 53 11.70 7.16 -6.11
N THR A 54 11.53 5.99 -6.73
CA THR A 54 11.53 5.85 -8.18
C THR A 54 10.25 5.10 -8.57
N GLU A 55 9.74 5.30 -9.77
CA GLU A 55 8.54 4.57 -10.20
C GLU A 55 8.75 3.05 -10.21
N ALA A 56 9.96 2.61 -10.54
CA ALA A 56 10.30 1.19 -10.51
C ALA A 56 10.26 0.64 -9.08
N SER A 57 10.90 1.33 -8.13
CA SER A 57 10.89 0.91 -6.71
C SER A 57 9.50 0.98 -6.10
N LEU A 58 8.71 2.01 -6.42
CA LEU A 58 7.33 2.14 -5.96
C LEU A 58 6.43 1.04 -6.51
N LYS A 59 6.53 0.74 -7.81
CA LYS A 59 5.76 -0.35 -8.42
C LYS A 59 6.15 -1.71 -7.83
N GLN A 60 7.43 -1.93 -7.57
CA GLN A 60 7.93 -3.14 -6.92
C GLN A 60 7.37 -3.27 -5.50
N GLU A 61 7.49 -2.22 -4.67
CA GLU A 61 6.96 -2.16 -3.30
C GLU A 61 5.46 -2.55 -3.26
N ILE A 62 4.67 -1.99 -4.17
CA ILE A 62 3.22 -2.29 -4.23
C ILE A 62 2.96 -3.73 -4.68
N ASN A 63 3.71 -4.24 -5.66
CA ASN A 63 3.55 -5.64 -6.11
C ASN A 63 3.95 -6.64 -5.03
N GLU A 64 5.02 -6.37 -4.28
CA GLU A 64 5.42 -7.16 -3.11
C GLU A 64 4.30 -7.16 -2.07
N LYS A 65 3.73 -5.99 -1.75
CA LYS A 65 2.57 -5.87 -0.87
C LYS A 65 1.36 -6.66 -1.37
N ILE A 66 1.04 -6.61 -2.66
CA ILE A 66 -0.05 -7.41 -3.26
C ILE A 66 0.22 -8.90 -3.09
N ALA A 67 1.45 -9.36 -3.34
CA ALA A 67 1.83 -10.76 -3.18
C ALA A 67 1.69 -11.23 -1.73
N GLU A 68 2.16 -10.44 -0.75
CA GLU A 68 2.00 -10.72 0.67
C GLU A 68 0.52 -10.79 1.08
N LYS A 69 -0.32 -9.85 0.61
CA LYS A 69 -1.76 -9.87 0.91
C LYS A 69 -2.47 -11.05 0.26
N GLN A 70 -2.06 -11.44 -0.95
CA GLN A 70 -2.60 -12.62 -1.61
C GLN A 70 -2.24 -13.90 -0.85
N GLN A 71 -1.00 -14.02 -0.36
CA GLN A 71 -0.61 -15.13 0.51
C GLN A 71 -1.47 -15.16 1.78
N LYS A 72 -1.68 -14.01 2.42
CA LYS A 72 -2.53 -13.90 3.62
C LYS A 72 -3.97 -14.37 3.34
N VAL A 73 -4.55 -14.01 2.19
CA VAL A 73 -5.87 -14.51 1.78
C VAL A 73 -5.86 -16.04 1.71
N ASN A 74 -4.91 -16.63 0.98
CA ASN A 74 -4.80 -18.09 0.83
C ASN A 74 -4.66 -18.78 2.19
N GLU A 75 -3.87 -18.23 3.12
CA GLU A 75 -3.75 -18.74 4.49
C GLU A 75 -5.09 -18.67 5.24
N ARG A 76 -5.83 -17.55 5.14
CA ARG A 76 -7.12 -17.40 5.81
C ARG A 76 -8.18 -18.36 5.24
N GLU A 77 -8.14 -18.64 3.94
CA GLU A 77 -9.01 -19.63 3.29
C GLU A 77 -8.75 -21.03 3.83
N SER A 78 -7.46 -21.42 3.95
CA SER A 78 -7.09 -22.71 4.55
C SER A 78 -7.56 -22.81 6.01
N GLU A 79 -7.31 -21.78 6.81
CA GLU A 79 -7.76 -21.72 8.21
C GLU A 79 -9.29 -21.81 8.34
N LEU A 80 -10.04 -21.24 7.39
CA LEU A 80 -11.49 -21.34 7.35
C LEU A 80 -11.94 -22.77 7.00
N LYS A 81 -11.32 -23.40 6.00
CA LYS A 81 -11.62 -24.78 5.61
C LYS A 81 -11.39 -25.77 6.76
N GLU A 82 -10.30 -25.60 7.51
CA GLU A 82 -10.04 -26.39 8.72
C GLU A 82 -11.10 -26.16 9.81
N ALA A 83 -11.52 -24.91 10.02
CA ALA A 83 -12.58 -24.61 10.99
C ALA A 83 -13.92 -25.24 10.57
N GLN A 84 -14.23 -25.23 9.27
CA GLN A 84 -15.43 -25.88 8.70
C GLN A 84 -15.39 -27.39 8.90
N ALA A 85 -14.24 -28.04 8.65
CA ALA A 85 -14.08 -29.49 8.87
C ALA A 85 -14.27 -29.89 10.34
N ASN A 86 -13.89 -29.02 11.28
CA ASN A 86 -14.05 -29.25 12.72
C ASN A 86 -15.45 -28.91 13.27
N GLY A 87 -16.33 -28.29 12.47
CA GLY A 87 -17.73 -28.02 12.85
C GLY A 87 -17.95 -26.95 13.93
N ASP A 88 -16.91 -26.25 14.40
CA ASP A 88 -17.03 -25.21 15.43
C ASP A 88 -17.55 -23.89 14.81
N ALA A 89 -18.87 -23.68 14.91
CA ALA A 89 -19.56 -22.51 14.36
C ALA A 89 -18.95 -21.17 14.80
N LYS A 90 -18.48 -21.06 16.05
CA LYS A 90 -17.86 -19.84 16.58
C LYS A 90 -16.50 -19.59 15.92
N LYS A 91 -15.70 -20.63 15.73
CA LYS A 91 -14.43 -20.53 14.99
C LYS A 91 -14.68 -20.21 13.52
N ILE A 92 -15.65 -20.85 12.88
CA ILE A 92 -16.00 -20.60 11.47
C ILE A 92 -16.33 -19.12 11.26
N ALA A 93 -17.23 -18.54 12.06
CA ALA A 93 -17.58 -17.13 11.96
C ALA A 93 -16.36 -16.20 12.16
N LYS A 94 -15.48 -16.52 13.12
CA LYS A 94 -14.24 -15.75 13.35
C LYS A 94 -13.29 -15.83 12.14
N LYS A 95 -13.16 -17.00 11.51
CA LYS A 95 -12.28 -17.20 10.34
C LYS A 95 -12.85 -16.53 9.09
N GLN A 96 -14.16 -16.57 8.87
CA GLN A 96 -14.82 -15.82 7.79
C GLN A 96 -14.56 -14.31 7.90
N LYS A 97 -14.69 -13.73 9.10
CA LYS A 97 -14.39 -12.30 9.31
C LYS A 97 -12.92 -11.98 9.00
N LYS A 98 -11.99 -12.86 9.38
CA LYS A 98 -10.56 -12.69 9.07
C LYS A 98 -10.26 -12.80 7.57
N LEU A 99 -10.92 -13.73 6.88
CA LEU A 99 -10.81 -13.87 5.43
C LEU A 99 -11.31 -12.61 4.72
N LEU A 100 -12.49 -12.11 5.11
CA LEU A 100 -13.03 -10.87 4.55
C LEU A 100 -12.08 -9.69 4.75
N SER A 101 -11.51 -9.54 5.95
CA SER A 101 -10.53 -8.49 6.24
C SER A 101 -9.26 -8.64 5.39
N ALA A 102 -8.76 -9.87 5.17
CA ALA A 102 -7.60 -10.10 4.32
C ALA A 102 -7.89 -9.78 2.85
N GLN A 103 -9.10 -10.10 2.37
CA GLN A 103 -9.54 -9.77 1.01
C GLN A 103 -9.63 -8.26 0.81
N GLN A 104 -10.16 -7.53 1.80
CA GLN A 104 -10.20 -6.06 1.78
C GLN A 104 -8.79 -5.45 1.74
N GLU A 105 -7.86 -5.94 2.57
CA GLU A 105 -6.46 -5.49 2.55
C GLU A 105 -5.77 -5.75 1.19
N LEU A 106 -6.09 -6.87 0.53
CA LEU A 106 -5.59 -7.19 -0.80
C LEU A 106 -6.17 -6.24 -1.86
N ASP A 107 -7.47 -5.97 -1.80
CA ASP A 107 -8.14 -5.07 -2.73
C ASP A 107 -7.63 -3.62 -2.58
N GLU A 108 -7.36 -3.18 -1.35
CA GLU A 108 -6.71 -1.90 -1.07
C GLU A 108 -5.31 -1.81 -1.68
N ALA A 109 -4.49 -2.87 -1.55
CA ALA A 109 -3.16 -2.92 -2.17
C ALA A 109 -3.23 -2.90 -3.71
N LYS A 110 -4.19 -3.60 -4.32
CA LYS A 110 -4.43 -3.54 -5.77
C LYS A 110 -4.90 -2.16 -6.23
N LYS A 111 -5.76 -1.50 -5.43
CA LYS A 111 -6.21 -0.14 -5.70
C LYS A 111 -5.07 0.87 -5.60
N GLU A 112 -4.16 0.67 -4.66
CA GLU A 112 -2.94 1.47 -4.55
C GLU A 112 -2.11 1.42 -5.83
N LEU A 113 -1.92 0.23 -6.42
CA LEU A 113 -1.26 0.07 -7.72
C LEU A 113 -1.93 0.91 -8.80
N SER A 114 -3.27 0.79 -8.94
CA SER A 114 -4.06 1.55 -9.91
C SER A 114 -4.14 3.06 -9.62
N THR A 115 -3.83 3.48 -8.39
CA THR A 115 -3.85 4.90 -8.00
C THR A 115 -2.56 5.59 -8.42
N TYR A 116 -1.44 4.86 -8.37
CA TYR A 116 -0.12 5.39 -8.72
C TYR A 116 0.28 5.11 -10.18
N PHE A 117 -0.31 4.10 -10.83
CA PHE A 117 0.01 3.65 -12.19
C PHE A 117 -1.25 3.35 -13.01
#